data_AF-A0A9D1RT69-F1
#
_entry.id   AF-A0A9D1RT69-F1
#
_cell.length_a   1.000
_cell.length_b   1.000
_cell.length_c   1.000
_cell.angle_alpha   90.00
_cell.angle_beta   90.00
_cell.angle_gamma   90.00
#
_symmetry.space_group_name_H-M   'P 1'
#
loop_
_entity.id
_entity.type
_entity.pdbx_description
1 polymer ?
#
loop_
_entity_poly.entity_id
_entity_poly.type
_entity_poly.pdbx_seq_one_letter_code
_entity_poly.pdbx_strand_id
1 'polypeptide(L)'
;MLCEGAIMVALSLILGLIKLFELPQGGSISLEMLPLFLFCVRWGVKSGLIGCFAFGILQIFVQGVVSYAWQSILLDYVLAFAVLSAAGLARGHKWGIFWGSVLGAFARFVMHFISGITVYRILAPTELFNATFTSPWMYSLAYNGSYVLIDTVLCLIVFGVLYRPLNRYLTGRDLA
;
A
#
# COMPACT_ATOMS: atom_id res chain seq x y z
N MET A 1 -19.16 -5.07 -9.18
CA MET A 1 -17.86 -5.58 -8.69
C MET A 1 -16.73 -5.48 -9.72
N LEU A 2 -16.75 -6.20 -10.85
CA LEU A 2 -15.62 -6.23 -11.79
C LEU A 2 -15.26 -4.84 -12.36
N CYS A 3 -16.24 -4.07 -12.82
CA CYS A 3 -16.01 -2.71 -13.30
C CYS A 3 -15.49 -1.77 -12.20
N GLU A 4 -16.06 -1.84 -10.98
CA GLU A 4 -15.54 -1.09 -9.84
C GLU A 4 -14.09 -1.45 -9.52
N GLY A 5 -13.75 -2.74 -9.53
CA GLY A 5 -12.37 -3.19 -9.32
C GLY A 5 -11.41 -2.64 -10.37
N ALA A 6 -11.78 -2.71 -11.66
CA ALA A 6 -10.96 -2.15 -12.74
C ALA A 6 -10.77 -0.64 -12.60
N ILE A 7 -11.83 0.11 -12.26
CA ILE A 7 -11.75 1.56 -12.04
C ILE A 7 -10.86 1.89 -10.85
N MET A 8 -10.98 1.16 -9.74
CA MET A 8 -10.16 1.40 -8.54
C MET A 8 -8.69 1.08 -8.79
N VAL A 9 -8.40 0.02 -9.54
CA VAL A 9 -7.03 -0.33 -9.96
C VAL A 9 -6.46 0.76 -10.88
N ALA A 10 -7.24 1.22 -11.87
CA ALA A 10 -6.80 2.30 -12.76
C ALA A 10 -6.56 3.62 -12.00
N LEU A 11 -7.45 3.97 -11.07
CA LEU A 11 -7.31 5.16 -10.24
C LEU A 11 -6.08 5.06 -9.33
N SER A 12 -5.83 3.87 -8.75
CA SER A 12 -4.63 3.57 -7.97
C SER A 12 -3.36 3.79 -8.81
N LEU A 13 -3.35 3.37 -10.07
CA LEU A 13 -2.20 3.54 -10.96
C LEU A 13 -1.94 5.03 -11.24
N ILE A 14 -2.98 5.78 -11.55
CA ILE A 14 -2.88 7.22 -11.80
C ILE A 14 -2.39 7.95 -10.54
N LEU A 15 -2.94 7.64 -9.38
CA LEU A 15 -2.51 8.25 -8.12
C LEU A 15 -1.08 7.86 -7.73
N GLY A 16 -0.62 6.65 -8.07
CA GLY A 16 0.76 6.24 -7.86
C GLY A 16 1.76 6.86 -8.84
N LEU A 17 1.31 7.34 -10.01
CA LEU A 17 2.13 8.17 -10.89
C LEU A 17 2.36 9.58 -10.31
N ILE A 18 1.46 10.07 -9.46
CA ILE A 18 1.59 11.36 -8.77
C ILE A 18 2.36 11.14 -7.46
N LYS A 19 3.68 11.05 -7.56
CA LYS A 19 4.58 10.92 -6.40
C LYS A 19 4.81 12.29 -5.76
N LEU A 20 4.39 12.47 -4.52
CA LEU A 20 4.62 13.72 -3.77
C LEU A 20 6.08 13.84 -3.35
N PHE A 21 6.70 12.71 -3.01
CA PHE A 21 8.09 12.60 -2.62
C PHE A 21 8.59 11.20 -2.96
N GLU A 22 9.82 11.07 -3.44
CA GLU A 22 10.41 9.79 -3.80
C GLU A 22 11.77 9.63 -3.11
N LEU A 23 11.93 8.49 -2.44
CA LEU A 23 13.13 8.04 -1.76
C LEU A 23 14.01 7.22 -2.73
N PRO A 24 15.33 7.17 -2.50
CA PRO A 24 16.29 6.65 -3.48
C PRO A 24 16.12 5.17 -3.85
N GLN A 25 15.45 4.36 -3.04
CA GLN A 25 15.24 2.92 -3.25
C GLN A 25 13.81 2.59 -3.70
N GLY A 26 13.13 3.53 -4.38
CA GLY A 26 11.77 3.33 -4.91
C GLY A 26 10.63 3.44 -3.88
N GLY A 27 10.94 3.88 -2.66
CA GLY A 27 9.91 4.24 -1.68
C GLY A 27 9.31 5.57 -2.09
N SER A 28 7.98 5.70 -2.13
CA SER A 28 7.35 6.96 -2.54
C SER A 28 6.18 7.28 -1.64
N ILE A 29 5.96 8.57 -1.43
CA ILE A 29 4.80 9.09 -0.73
C ILE A 29 3.73 9.40 -1.79
N SER A 30 2.66 8.63 -1.82
CA SER A 30 1.59 8.73 -2.81
C SER A 30 0.23 8.27 -2.28
N LEU A 31 -0.82 8.51 -3.06
CA LEU A 31 -2.19 8.13 -2.70
C LEU A 31 -2.66 6.84 -3.40
N GLU A 32 -1.75 6.02 -3.90
CA GLU A 32 -2.09 4.79 -4.63
C GLU A 32 -2.90 3.79 -3.76
N MET A 33 -2.62 3.71 -2.45
CA MET A 33 -3.32 2.75 -1.60
C MET A 33 -4.80 3.09 -1.36
N LEU A 34 -5.19 4.34 -1.58
CA LEU A 34 -6.51 4.84 -1.22
C LEU A 34 -7.65 4.14 -2.01
N PRO A 35 -7.63 4.07 -3.35
CA PRO A 35 -8.66 3.35 -4.10
C PRO A 35 -8.70 1.86 -3.77
N LEU A 36 -7.54 1.25 -3.50
CA LEU A 36 -7.43 -0.16 -3.16
C LEU A 36 -8.06 -0.46 -1.80
N PHE A 37 -7.78 0.34 -0.77
CA PHE A 37 -8.42 0.17 0.54
C PHE A 37 -9.94 0.26 0.45
N LEU A 38 -10.44 1.24 -0.30
CA LEU A 38 -11.88 1.39 -0.54
C LEU A 38 -12.47 0.13 -1.19
N PHE A 39 -11.81 -0.38 -2.23
CA PHE A 39 -12.25 -1.58 -2.92
C PHE A 39 -12.25 -2.82 -2.01
N CYS A 40 -11.18 -3.02 -1.23
CA CYS A 40 -11.05 -4.13 -0.30
C CYS A 40 -12.13 -4.10 0.79
N VAL A 41 -12.38 -2.95 1.40
CA VAL A 41 -13.39 -2.83 2.47
C VAL A 41 -14.81 -2.99 1.93
N ARG A 42 -15.08 -2.56 0.69
CA ARG A 42 -16.39 -2.73 0.03
C ARG A 42 -16.67 -4.17 -0.39
N TRP A 43 -15.70 -4.83 -1.03
CA TRP A 43 -15.90 -6.13 -1.67
C TRP A 43 -15.30 -7.32 -0.89
N GLY A 44 -14.53 -7.05 0.16
CA GLY A 44 -13.91 -8.04 1.04
C GLY A 44 -12.57 -8.56 0.53
N VAL A 45 -11.94 -9.44 1.31
CA VAL A 45 -10.57 -9.93 1.07
C VAL A 45 -10.44 -10.68 -0.26
N LYS A 46 -11.35 -11.62 -0.57
CA LYS A 46 -11.25 -12.46 -1.79
C LYS A 46 -11.22 -11.61 -3.07
N SER A 47 -12.15 -10.68 -3.16
CA SER A 47 -12.26 -9.73 -4.27
C SER A 47 -11.09 -8.74 -4.28
N GLY A 48 -10.75 -8.21 -3.11
CA GLY A 48 -9.64 -7.29 -2.92
C GLY A 48 -8.30 -7.90 -3.31
N LEU A 49 -8.09 -9.18 -3.05
CA LEU A 49 -6.86 -9.90 -3.41
C LEU A 49 -6.65 -9.89 -4.91
N ILE A 50 -7.68 -10.18 -5.70
CA ILE A 50 -7.59 -10.15 -7.17
C ILE A 50 -7.28 -8.73 -7.67
N GLY A 51 -7.98 -7.72 -7.12
CA GLY A 51 -7.76 -6.32 -7.50
C GLY A 51 -6.36 -5.81 -7.15
N CYS A 52 -5.90 -6.06 -5.93
CA CYS A 52 -4.58 -5.61 -5.49
C CYS A 52 -3.45 -6.40 -6.14
N PHE A 53 -3.65 -7.70 -6.41
CA PHE A 53 -2.70 -8.50 -7.18
C PHE A 53 -2.56 -7.97 -8.62
N ALA A 54 -3.69 -7.68 -9.29
CA ALA A 54 -3.68 -7.07 -10.61
C ALA A 54 -2.98 -5.71 -10.59
N PHE A 55 -3.23 -4.88 -9.57
CA PHE A 55 -2.52 -3.63 -9.37
C PHE A 55 -1.01 -3.82 -9.23
N GLY A 56 -0.56 -4.74 -8.37
CA GLY A 56 0.86 -5.01 -8.16
C GLY A 56 1.60 -5.45 -9.44
N ILE A 57 0.92 -6.20 -10.31
CA ILE A 57 1.45 -6.54 -11.64
C ILE A 57 1.49 -5.31 -12.55
N LEU A 58 0.39 -4.56 -12.66
CA LEU A 58 0.32 -3.40 -13.55
C LEU A 58 1.30 -2.30 -13.15
N GLN A 59 1.51 -2.11 -11.85
CA GLN A 59 2.47 -1.15 -11.33
C GLN A 59 3.89 -1.41 -11.85
N ILE A 60 4.31 -2.68 -11.90
CA ILE A 60 5.63 -3.07 -12.42
C ILE A 60 5.83 -2.55 -13.86
N PHE A 61 4.79 -2.68 -14.70
CA PHE A 61 4.86 -2.26 -16.10
C PHE A 61 4.70 -0.75 -16.31
N VAL A 62 3.86 -0.10 -15.51
CA VAL A 62 3.48 1.31 -15.72
C VAL A 62 4.37 2.29 -14.95
N GLN A 63 4.65 2.00 -13.67
CA GLN A 63 5.42 2.88 -12.80
C GLN A 63 6.92 2.52 -12.76
N GLY A 64 7.29 1.36 -13.31
CA GLY A 64 8.65 0.85 -13.29
C GLY A 64 9.02 0.15 -11.99
N VAL A 65 10.14 -0.56 -12.02
CA VAL A 65 10.63 -1.36 -10.90
C VAL A 65 12.02 -0.90 -10.47
N VAL A 66 12.16 -0.63 -9.17
CA VAL A 66 13.45 -0.49 -8.50
C VAL A 66 13.66 -1.79 -7.74
N SER A 67 14.66 -2.57 -8.15
CA SER A 67 14.87 -3.89 -7.58
C SER A 67 16.32 -4.34 -7.73
N TYR A 68 16.86 -4.96 -6.68
CA TYR A 68 18.21 -5.53 -6.67
C TYR A 68 18.23 -7.04 -6.88
N ALA A 69 17.08 -7.70 -6.74
CA ALA A 69 16.93 -9.13 -6.97
C ALA A 69 15.51 -9.48 -7.44
N TRP A 70 15.30 -10.65 -8.04
CA TRP A 70 13.94 -11.05 -8.45
C TRP A 70 12.99 -11.21 -7.24
N GLN A 71 13.53 -11.53 -6.05
CA GLN A 71 12.76 -11.63 -4.80
C GLN A 71 12.16 -10.29 -4.38
N SER A 72 12.86 -9.16 -4.57
CA SER A 72 12.32 -7.84 -4.24
C SER A 72 11.18 -7.44 -5.18
N ILE A 73 11.19 -7.90 -6.44
CA ILE A 73 10.04 -7.69 -7.34
C ILE A 73 8.77 -8.34 -6.77
N LEU A 74 8.91 -9.56 -6.25
CA LEU A 74 7.78 -10.26 -5.64
C LEU A 74 7.38 -9.63 -4.31
N LEU A 75 8.33 -9.32 -3.43
CA LEU A 75 8.02 -8.81 -2.10
C LEU A 75 7.53 -7.36 -2.11
N ASP A 76 8.15 -6.48 -2.89
CA ASP A 76 7.86 -5.04 -2.88
C ASP A 76 6.70 -4.63 -3.78
N TYR A 77 6.33 -5.47 -4.75
CA TYR A 77 5.24 -5.17 -5.67
C TYR A 77 4.12 -6.19 -5.50
N VAL A 78 4.29 -7.39 -6.03
CA VAL A 78 3.16 -8.34 -6.14
C VAL A 78 2.59 -8.74 -4.78
N LEU A 79 3.43 -9.20 -3.85
CA LEU A 79 3.02 -9.65 -2.53
C LEU A 79 2.66 -8.48 -1.61
N ALA A 80 3.41 -7.38 -1.66
CA ALA A 80 3.10 -6.15 -0.92
C ALA A 80 1.65 -5.69 -1.14
N PHE A 81 1.18 -5.67 -2.40
CA PHE A 81 -0.21 -5.32 -2.70
C PHE A 81 -1.18 -6.48 -2.47
N ALA A 82 -0.79 -7.73 -2.72
CA ALA A 82 -1.66 -8.87 -2.41
C ALA A 82 -2.06 -8.88 -0.93
N VAL A 83 -1.13 -8.64 -0.01
CA VAL A 83 -1.44 -8.61 1.43
C VAL A 83 -2.19 -7.35 1.88
N LEU A 84 -2.14 -6.26 1.10
CA LEU A 84 -2.98 -5.07 1.30
C LEU A 84 -4.49 -5.43 1.36
N SER A 85 -4.87 -6.50 0.64
CA SER A 85 -6.24 -7.03 0.65
C SER A 85 -6.76 -7.45 2.03
N ALA A 86 -5.89 -7.62 3.03
CA ALA A 86 -6.26 -7.81 4.43
C ALA A 86 -7.15 -6.69 4.97
N ALA A 87 -7.09 -5.48 4.40
CA ALA A 87 -8.03 -4.40 4.70
C ALA A 87 -9.50 -4.83 4.52
N GLY A 88 -9.77 -5.78 3.62
CA GLY A 88 -11.11 -6.32 3.39
C GLY A 88 -11.68 -7.14 4.53
N LEU A 89 -10.89 -7.51 5.54
CA LEU A 89 -11.41 -8.08 6.80
C LEU A 89 -12.32 -7.10 7.54
N ALA A 90 -12.18 -5.80 7.25
CA ALA A 90 -12.97 -4.75 7.86
C ALA A 90 -14.35 -4.53 7.22
N ARG A 91 -14.69 -5.33 6.21
CA ARG A 91 -16.00 -5.27 5.55
C ARG A 91 -17.13 -5.52 6.57
N GLY A 92 -18.12 -4.64 6.59
CA GLY A 92 -19.29 -4.74 7.45
C GLY A 92 -19.07 -4.28 8.90
N HIS A 93 -17.85 -3.93 9.29
CA HIS A 93 -17.56 -3.41 10.63
C HIS A 93 -17.74 -1.89 10.71
N LYS A 94 -18.22 -1.40 11.86
CA LYS A 94 -18.26 0.05 12.15
C LYS A 94 -16.83 0.60 12.12
N TRP A 95 -16.64 1.75 11.44
CA TRP A 95 -15.31 2.33 11.22
C TRP A 95 -14.33 1.41 10.47
N GLY A 96 -14.85 0.41 9.73
CA GLY A 96 -14.06 -0.59 9.02
C GLY A 96 -12.98 -0.01 8.10
N ILE A 97 -13.30 1.07 7.40
CA ILE A 97 -12.34 1.72 6.50
C ILE A 97 -11.07 2.17 7.21
N PHE A 98 -11.14 2.64 8.46
CA PHE A 98 -9.98 3.17 9.18
C PHE A 98 -9.07 2.04 9.66
N TRP A 99 -9.59 1.13 10.48
CA TRP A 99 -8.76 0.05 11.02
C TRP A 99 -8.35 -0.95 9.93
N GLY A 100 -9.20 -1.16 8.90
CA GLY A 100 -8.87 -1.97 7.74
C GLY A 100 -7.71 -1.39 6.94
N SER A 101 -7.69 -0.07 6.72
CA SER A 101 -6.56 0.60 6.04
C SER A 101 -5.27 0.46 6.84
N VAL A 102 -5.32 0.62 8.16
CA VAL A 102 -4.15 0.41 9.03
C VAL A 102 -3.66 -1.04 8.96
N LEU A 103 -4.56 -2.02 9.02
CA LEU A 103 -4.21 -3.43 8.93
C LEU A 103 -3.57 -3.79 7.58
N GLY A 104 -4.17 -3.33 6.48
CA GLY A 104 -3.64 -3.56 5.14
C GLY A 104 -2.28 -2.88 4.94
N ALA A 105 -2.14 -1.62 5.36
CA ALA A 105 -0.88 -0.90 5.31
C ALA A 105 0.21 -1.57 6.14
N PHE A 106 -0.12 -2.05 7.34
CA PHE A 106 0.81 -2.79 8.17
C PHE A 106 1.26 -4.09 7.51
N ALA A 107 0.33 -4.85 6.91
CA ALA A 107 0.68 -6.05 6.16
C ALA A 107 1.62 -5.75 4.98
N ARG A 108 1.34 -4.67 4.23
CA ARG A 108 2.23 -4.19 3.15
C ARG A 108 3.62 -3.81 3.70
N PHE A 109 3.67 -3.07 4.81
CA PHE A 109 4.91 -2.69 5.47
C PHE A 109 5.74 -3.91 5.88
N VAL A 110 5.12 -4.98 6.40
CA VAL A 110 5.84 -6.21 6.77
C VAL A 110 6.54 -6.83 5.55
N MET A 111 5.91 -6.82 4.37
CA MET A 111 6.53 -7.34 3.14
C MET A 111 7.74 -6.51 2.72
N HIS A 112 7.61 -5.17 2.71
CA HIS A 112 8.72 -4.26 2.44
C HIS A 112 9.85 -4.38 3.48
N PHE A 113 9.48 -4.56 4.75
CA PHE A 113 10.45 -4.74 5.83
C PHE A 113 11.29 -6.01 5.61
N ILE A 114 10.63 -7.12 5.27
CA ILE A 114 11.28 -8.40 4.93
C ILE A 114 12.17 -8.24 3.69
N SER A 115 11.69 -7.56 2.64
CA SER A 115 12.51 -7.26 1.46
C SER A 115 13.75 -6.45 1.84
N GLY A 116 13.59 -5.44 2.70
CA GLY A 116 14.68 -4.58 3.15
C GLY A 116 15.77 -5.33 3.91
N ILE A 117 15.40 -6.21 4.84
CA ILE A 117 16.38 -6.98 5.64
C ILE A 117 17.04 -8.13 4.86
N THR A 118 16.40 -8.64 3.81
CA THR A 118 16.91 -9.79 3.05
C THR A 118 17.68 -9.37 1.80
N VAL A 119 17.11 -8.47 1.01
CA VAL A 119 17.64 -8.03 -0.29
C VAL A 119 18.46 -6.75 -0.13
N TYR A 120 17.85 -5.69 0.41
CA TYR A 120 18.49 -4.37 0.50
C TYR A 120 19.56 -4.27 1.59
N ARG A 121 19.80 -5.34 2.37
CA ARG A 121 20.92 -5.42 3.31
C ARG A 121 22.29 -5.18 2.65
N ILE A 122 22.40 -5.41 1.34
CA ILE A 122 23.62 -5.16 0.56
C ILE A 122 24.01 -3.67 0.53
N LEU A 123 23.05 -2.79 0.78
CA LEU A 123 23.27 -1.34 0.79
C LEU A 123 23.80 -0.84 2.14
N ALA A 124 23.92 -1.68 3.17
CA ALA A 124 24.50 -1.24 4.45
C ALA A 124 26.04 -1.11 4.33
N PRO A 125 26.65 -0.03 4.86
CA PRO A 125 26.04 1.10 5.56
C PRO A 125 25.45 2.15 4.59
N THR A 126 24.27 2.67 4.93
CA THR A 126 23.58 3.70 4.16
C THR A 126 23.20 4.87 5.04
N GLU A 127 23.23 6.07 4.46
CA GLU A 127 22.73 7.27 5.12
C GLU A 127 21.26 7.49 4.78
N LEU A 128 20.47 7.76 5.81
CA LEU A 128 19.07 8.12 5.68
C LEU A 128 18.75 9.15 6.78
N PHE A 129 18.05 10.24 6.45
CA PHE A 129 17.69 11.29 7.41
C PHE A 129 18.88 11.84 8.23
N ASN A 130 20.03 12.07 7.58
CA ASN A 130 21.28 12.52 8.22
C ASN A 130 21.82 11.57 9.31
N ALA A 131 21.37 10.31 9.34
CA ALA A 131 21.89 9.27 10.21
C ALA A 131 22.46 8.11 9.39
N THR A 132 23.62 7.60 9.79
CA THR A 132 24.25 6.44 9.15
C THR A 132 23.72 5.16 9.78
N PHE A 133 23.07 4.31 8.98
CA PHE A 133 22.57 3.02 9.43
C PHE A 133 23.56 1.92 9.11
N THR A 134 24.13 1.31 10.15
CA THR A 134 25.01 0.13 10.05
C THR A 134 24.23 -1.18 10.10
N SER A 135 23.01 -1.16 10.63
CA SER A 135 22.18 -2.36 10.78
C SER A 135 21.04 -2.42 9.76
N PRO A 136 20.94 -3.50 8.95
CA PRO A 136 19.93 -3.62 7.90
C PRO A 136 18.48 -3.54 8.39
N TRP A 137 18.18 -4.07 9.58
CA TRP A 137 16.82 -4.03 10.13
C TRP A 137 16.41 -2.62 10.56
N MET A 138 17.34 -1.85 11.13
CA MET A 138 17.06 -0.47 11.52
C MET A 138 16.87 0.41 10.28
N TYR A 139 17.70 0.23 9.26
CA TYR A 139 17.54 0.89 7.97
C TYR A 139 16.18 0.55 7.34
N SER A 140 15.84 -0.74 7.23
CA SER A 140 14.57 -1.18 6.66
C SER A 140 13.36 -0.64 7.41
N LEU A 141 13.42 -0.61 8.76
CA LEU A 141 12.37 -0.04 9.59
C LEU A 141 12.19 1.45 9.35
N ALA A 142 13.28 2.23 9.37
CA ALA A 142 13.24 3.68 9.17
C ALA A 142 12.80 4.03 7.74
N TYR A 143 13.39 3.38 6.74
CA TYR A 143 13.10 3.62 5.33
C TYR A 143 11.65 3.26 4.99
N ASN A 144 11.26 2.00 5.18
CA ASN A 144 9.92 1.54 4.79
C ASN A 144 8.85 2.09 5.72
N GLY A 145 9.15 2.25 7.00
CA GLY A 145 8.21 2.76 7.98
C GLY A 145 7.87 4.21 7.71
N SER A 146 8.83 5.03 7.29
CA SER A 146 8.61 6.46 7.05
C SER A 146 7.55 6.71 5.98
N TYR A 147 7.72 6.21 4.75
CA TYR A 147 6.79 6.50 3.66
C TYR A 147 5.46 5.75 3.84
N VAL A 148 5.46 4.48 4.26
CA VAL A 148 4.20 3.72 4.45
C VAL A 148 3.35 4.35 5.55
N LEU A 149 3.97 4.82 6.64
CA LEU A 149 3.24 5.51 7.71
C LEU A 149 2.62 6.81 7.19
N ILE A 150 3.38 7.62 6.45
CA ILE A 150 2.88 8.88 5.88
C ILE A 150 1.72 8.61 4.92
N ASP A 151 1.86 7.65 4.00
CA ASP A 151 0.80 7.30 3.06
C ASP A 151 -0.46 6.79 3.77
N THR A 152 -0.28 5.99 4.83
CA THR A 152 -1.39 5.51 5.65
C THR A 152 -2.11 6.68 6.31
N VAL A 153 -1.38 7.61 6.92
CA VAL A 153 -1.94 8.81 7.54
C VAL A 153 -2.68 9.65 6.51
N LEU A 154 -2.12 9.85 5.31
CA LEU A 154 -2.77 10.55 4.22
C LEU A 154 -4.07 9.86 3.80
N CYS A 155 -4.07 8.54 3.61
CA CYS A 155 -5.27 7.77 3.30
C CYS A 155 -6.34 7.93 4.38
N LEU A 156 -5.97 7.84 5.67
CA LEU A 156 -6.89 7.99 6.79
C LEU A 156 -7.48 9.40 6.88
N ILE A 157 -6.69 10.45 6.60
CA ILE A 157 -7.18 11.82 6.54
C ILE A 157 -8.23 11.96 5.44
N VAL A 158 -7.94 11.46 4.23
CA VAL A 158 -8.88 11.55 3.11
C VAL A 158 -10.16 10.75 3.42
N PHE A 159 -10.05 9.54 3.98
CA PHE A 159 -11.22 8.79 4.43
C PHE A 159 -11.98 9.51 5.55
N GLY A 160 -11.29 10.20 6.47
CA GLY A 160 -11.91 11.01 7.52
C GLY A 160 -12.76 12.15 6.96
N VAL A 161 -12.23 12.91 6.00
CA VAL A 161 -12.94 13.99 5.31
C VAL A 161 -14.14 13.45 4.54
N LEU A 162 -13.96 12.33 3.82
CA LEU A 162 -15.01 11.69 3.03
C LEU A 162 -16.02 10.90 3.87
N TYR A 163 -15.74 10.65 5.15
CA TYR A 163 -16.55 9.75 5.97
C TYR A 163 -17.98 10.22 6.14
N ARG A 164 -18.19 11.52 6.40
CA ARG A 164 -19.54 12.07 6.55
C ARG A 164 -20.34 12.05 5.24
N PRO A 165 -19.85 12.60 4.11
CA PRO A 165 -20.63 12.67 2.87
C PRO A 165 -20.80 11.31 2.19
N LEU A 166 -19.81 10.41 2.29
CA LEU A 166 -19.78 9.15 1.54
C LEU A 166 -19.91 7.91 2.42
N ASN A 167 -20.37 8.05 3.68
CA ASN A 167 -20.46 6.93 4.64
C ASN A 167 -21.13 5.68 4.05
N ARG A 168 -22.23 5.88 3.30
CA ARG A 168 -22.99 4.81 2.66
C ARG A 168 -22.10 3.97 1.74
N TYR A 169 -21.28 4.63 0.93
CA TYR A 169 -20.37 3.99 -0.02
C TYR A 169 -19.13 3.44 0.69
N LEU A 170 -18.52 4.17 1.63
CA LEU A 170 -17.34 3.68 2.34
C LEU A 170 -17.62 2.41 3.15
N THR A 171 -18.86 2.25 3.64
CA THR A 171 -19.27 1.06 4.41
C THR A 171 -19.91 -0.03 3.55
N GLY A 172 -20.05 0.18 2.23
CA GLY A 172 -20.65 -0.79 1.31
C GLY A 172 -22.14 -1.05 1.55
N ARG A 173 -22.84 -0.16 2.25
CA ARG A 173 -24.28 -0.28 2.54
C ARG A 173 -25.16 -0.08 1.31
N ASP A 174 -24.60 0.46 0.24
CA ASP A 174 -25.22 0.54 -1.08
C ASP A 174 -25.28 -0.80 -1.82
N LEU A 175 -24.49 -1.80 -1.39
CA LEU A 175 -24.41 -3.12 -2.02
C LEU A 175 -25.38 -4.15 -1.41
N ALA A 176 -26.19 -3.74 -0.42
CA ALA A 176 -27.14 -4.58 0.31
C ALA A 176 -28.56 -4.45 -0.24
#